data_AF-A0A3N4JVA1-F1
#
_entry.id   AF-A0A3N4JVA1-F1
#
_cell.length_a   1.000
_cell.length_b   1.000
_cell.length_c   1.000
_cell.angle_alpha   90.00
_cell.angle_beta   90.00
_cell.angle_gamma   90.00
#
_symmetry.space_group_name_H-M   'P 1'
#
loop_
_entity.id
_entity.type
_entity.pdbx_description
1 polymer ?
#
loop_
_entity_poly.entity_id
_entity_poly.type
_entity_poly.pdbx_seq_one_letter_code
_entity_poly.pdbx_strand_id
1 'polypeptide(L)'
;MSTQANTGIPFSYSHSQSPIRLLELPPALLSLVTSPSPPIIKIKAAPTPANTTGPRGSENHAVLCTPTQTFSLRHVHCSNSILLVQPSEPPPSNTEECEQQAFSLTSVGLKAVATAGSWLELIPVTPDCANILQGRIPVYHGWTEDAPALPATEEPTSRARLLDSMPVSDAEFSTAWDALLAFETNDGVACRPSTSVILKTITEINTSATAESFSLSSSSGFTVSAVLGMLDDAEIPAGLVSVVIGSMCDRVDESMEDEAWRLNTGV
;
A
#
# COMPACT_ATOMS: atom_id res chain seq x y z
N MET A 1 -59.97 4.33 32.74
CA MET A 1 -58.72 5.10 32.89
C MET A 1 -57.58 4.10 32.72
N SER A 2 -57.05 3.96 31.50
CA SER A 2 -55.97 3.01 31.20
C SER A 2 -54.63 3.73 31.31
N THR A 3 -53.91 3.51 32.40
CA THR A 3 -52.53 3.97 32.56
C THR A 3 -51.61 2.94 31.90
N GLN A 4 -51.41 3.07 30.59
CA GLN A 4 -50.27 2.39 29.96
C GLN A 4 -49.01 3.07 30.51
N ALA A 5 -48.31 2.39 31.41
CA ALA A 5 -46.97 2.77 31.81
C ALA A 5 -46.11 2.77 30.54
N ASN A 6 -45.69 3.95 30.10
CA ASN A 6 -44.86 4.09 28.91
C ASN A 6 -43.47 3.52 29.20
N THR A 7 -43.29 2.23 28.96
CA THR A 7 -42.01 1.51 29.09
C THR A 7 -41.13 1.64 27.84
N GLY A 8 -41.45 2.57 26.94
CA GLY A 8 -40.71 2.79 25.70
C GLY A 8 -39.30 3.33 25.95
N ILE A 9 -38.35 2.87 25.13
CA ILE A 9 -37.00 3.45 25.10
C ILE A 9 -37.10 4.80 24.40
N PRO A 10 -36.71 5.91 25.05
CA PRO A 10 -36.74 7.22 24.43
C PRO A 10 -35.86 7.25 23.18
N PHE A 11 -36.41 7.73 22.05
CA PHE A 11 -35.69 7.84 20.79
C PHE A 11 -35.62 9.31 20.34
N SER A 12 -34.42 9.78 19.99
CA SER A 12 -34.18 11.14 19.53
C SER A 12 -33.38 11.15 18.23
N TYR A 13 -33.54 12.22 17.44
CA TYR A 13 -32.82 12.39 16.18
C TYR A 13 -31.86 13.58 16.29
N SER A 14 -30.58 13.36 15.98
CA SER A 14 -29.57 14.42 16.03
C SER A 14 -29.76 15.42 14.89
N HIS A 15 -29.81 16.71 15.19
CA HIS A 15 -29.86 17.75 14.16
C HIS A 15 -28.56 17.82 13.35
N SER A 16 -27.41 17.68 14.02
CA SER A 16 -26.11 17.51 13.38
C SER A 16 -25.85 16.02 13.12
N GLN A 17 -25.83 15.64 11.84
CA GLN A 17 -25.50 14.28 11.42
C GLN A 17 -23.98 14.11 11.33
N SER A 18 -23.44 13.07 11.97
CA SER A 18 -22.01 12.74 11.90
C SER A 18 -21.64 12.25 10.50
N PRO A 19 -20.44 12.59 9.97
CA PRO A 19 -20.00 12.19 8.63
C PRO A 19 -19.56 10.71 8.59
N ILE A 20 -20.42 9.82 9.05
CA ILE A 20 -20.15 8.38 9.14
C ILE A 20 -20.57 7.71 7.83
N ARG A 21 -19.72 6.83 7.31
CA ARG A 21 -20.03 5.96 6.18
C ARG A 21 -19.93 4.51 6.61
N LEU A 22 -20.81 3.68 6.05
CA LEU A 22 -20.77 2.24 6.23
C LEU A 22 -19.75 1.65 5.27
N LEU A 23 -18.88 0.78 5.77
CA LEU A 23 -17.91 0.00 5.01
C LEU A 23 -18.16 -1.47 5.31
N GLU A 24 -18.30 -2.26 4.25
CA GLU A 24 -18.36 -3.72 4.35
C GLU A 24 -17.00 -4.26 4.78
N LEU A 25 -16.99 -5.21 5.71
CA LEU A 25 -15.78 -5.85 6.20
C LEU A 25 -15.82 -7.35 5.87
N PRO A 26 -15.16 -7.79 4.79
CA PRO A 26 -14.91 -9.20 4.54
C PRO A 26 -14.22 -9.88 5.73
N PRO A 27 -14.42 -11.19 5.95
CA PRO A 27 -13.89 -11.89 7.13
C PRO A 27 -12.37 -11.73 7.33
N ALA A 28 -11.61 -11.67 6.24
CA ALA A 28 -10.16 -11.44 6.29
C ALA A 28 -9.82 -10.04 6.86
N LEU A 29 -10.56 -9.00 6.45
CA LEU A 29 -10.37 -7.64 6.97
C LEU A 29 -10.88 -7.51 8.40
N LEU A 30 -12.02 -8.11 8.72
CA LEU A 30 -12.53 -8.12 10.09
C LEU A 30 -11.47 -8.69 11.03
N SER A 31 -10.87 -9.82 10.66
CA SER A 31 -9.80 -10.46 11.45
C SER A 31 -8.57 -9.56 11.61
N LEU A 32 -8.19 -8.81 10.57
CA LEU A 32 -7.08 -7.85 10.64
C LEU A 32 -7.38 -6.68 11.57
N VAL A 33 -8.59 -6.08 11.47
CA VAL A 33 -8.99 -4.93 12.29
C VAL A 33 -9.17 -5.31 13.75
N THR A 34 -9.62 -6.54 14.05
CA THR A 34 -9.79 -7.03 15.43
C THR A 34 -8.53 -7.71 16.00
N SER A 35 -7.43 -7.77 15.25
CA SER A 35 -6.19 -8.39 15.71
C SER A 35 -5.55 -7.58 16.85
N PRO A 36 -4.75 -8.20 17.74
CA PRO A 36 -4.10 -7.50 18.86
C PRO A 36 -3.11 -6.41 18.40
N SER A 37 -2.59 -6.52 17.17
CA SER A 37 -1.72 -5.54 16.54
C SER A 37 -2.26 -5.22 15.12
N PRO A 38 -3.33 -4.41 15.02
CA PRO A 38 -3.99 -4.16 13.74
C PRO A 38 -3.05 -3.40 12.80
N PRO A 39 -2.84 -3.88 11.56
CA PRO A 39 -1.99 -3.18 10.62
C PRO A 39 -2.65 -1.88 10.13
N ILE A 40 -1.82 -0.98 9.59
CA ILE A 40 -2.33 0.24 8.94
C ILE A 40 -2.99 -0.14 7.62
N ILE A 41 -4.29 0.14 7.52
CA ILE A 41 -5.06 0.01 6.28
C ILE A 41 -5.13 1.40 5.63
N LYS A 42 -4.76 1.48 4.35
CA LYS A 42 -4.67 2.75 3.62
C LYS A 42 -5.75 2.81 2.56
N ILE A 43 -6.38 3.97 2.39
CA ILE A 43 -7.21 4.25 1.22
C ILE A 43 -6.35 5.07 0.26
N LYS A 44 -6.05 4.48 -0.91
CA LYS A 44 -5.28 5.13 -1.97
C LYS A 44 -6.19 5.44 -3.16
N ALA A 45 -5.89 6.51 -3.89
CA ALA A 45 -6.58 6.84 -5.12
C ALA A 45 -5.55 7.29 -6.16
N ALA A 46 -5.79 6.95 -7.43
CA ALA A 46 -4.97 7.48 -8.50
C ALA A 46 -5.16 9.00 -8.58
N PRO A 47 -4.07 9.79 -8.75
CA PRO A 47 -4.19 11.23 -8.92
C PRO A 47 -4.98 11.54 -10.19
N THR A 48 -6.04 12.34 -10.07
CA THR A 48 -6.81 12.84 -11.20
C THR A 48 -5.94 13.82 -11.99
N PRO A 49 -5.72 13.64 -13.30
CA PRO A 49 -5.05 14.67 -14.09
C PRO A 49 -5.89 15.95 -14.05
N ALA A 50 -5.25 17.09 -13.77
CA ALA A 50 -5.92 18.38 -13.56
C ALA A 50 -6.70 18.92 -14.78
N ASN A 51 -6.63 18.26 -15.95
CA ASN A 51 -7.17 18.73 -17.23
C ASN A 51 -8.26 17.84 -17.85
N THR A 52 -8.79 16.82 -17.18
CA THR A 52 -9.91 16.03 -17.74
C THR A 52 -11.26 16.68 -17.41
N THR A 53 -11.79 17.48 -18.35
CA THR A 53 -13.20 17.91 -18.40
C THR A 53 -14.15 16.78 -18.87
N GLY A 54 -13.74 15.51 -18.69
CA GLY A 54 -14.55 14.34 -19.01
C GLY A 54 -15.70 14.14 -18.01
N PRO A 55 -16.73 13.35 -18.38
CA PRO A 55 -17.85 13.07 -17.47
C PRO A 55 -17.30 12.49 -16.16
N ARG A 56 -17.73 13.05 -15.02
CA ARG A 56 -17.30 12.74 -13.65
C ARG A 56 -17.62 11.30 -13.20
N GLY A 57 -17.15 10.28 -13.92
CA GLY A 57 -17.62 8.92 -13.73
C GLY A 57 -16.71 7.77 -14.13
N SER A 58 -15.46 7.98 -14.60
CA SER A 58 -14.64 6.86 -15.08
C SER A 58 -13.18 6.76 -14.61
N GLU A 59 -12.62 7.68 -13.83
CA GLU A 59 -11.14 7.72 -13.68
C GLU A 59 -10.62 7.82 -12.24
N ASN A 60 -11.49 8.03 -11.25
CA ASN A 60 -11.09 8.15 -9.84
C ASN A 60 -11.58 6.94 -9.05
N HIS A 61 -10.91 5.82 -9.24
CA HIS A 61 -11.21 4.60 -8.51
C HIS A 61 -10.36 4.54 -7.23
N ALA A 62 -11.00 4.79 -6.08
CA ALA A 62 -10.36 4.61 -4.78
C ALA A 62 -10.23 3.11 -4.47
N VAL A 63 -9.11 2.74 -3.86
CA VAL A 63 -8.83 1.39 -3.40
C VAL A 63 -8.50 1.40 -1.92
N LEU A 64 -8.85 0.30 -1.26
CA LEU A 64 -8.42 0.01 0.10
C LEU A 64 -7.29 -1.01 0.04
N CYS A 65 -6.13 -0.63 0.55
CA CYS A 65 -4.94 -1.47 0.58
C CYS A 65 -4.70 -1.97 2.01
N THR A 66 -4.63 -3.28 2.17
CA THR A 66 -4.00 -3.91 3.33
C THR A 66 -2.49 -4.04 3.07
N PRO A 67 -1.70 -4.56 4.01
CA PRO A 67 -0.29 -4.85 3.74
C PRO A 67 -0.07 -5.79 2.55
N THR A 68 -1.03 -6.69 2.28
CA THR A 68 -0.86 -7.80 1.33
C THR A 68 -1.80 -7.78 0.12
N GLN A 69 -2.92 -7.06 0.19
CA GLN A 69 -4.00 -7.15 -0.79
C GLN A 69 -4.63 -5.79 -1.08
N THR A 70 -5.14 -5.65 -2.30
CA THR A 70 -5.89 -4.47 -2.75
C THR A 70 -7.37 -4.78 -2.97
N PHE A 71 -8.23 -3.90 -2.49
CA PHE A 71 -9.68 -3.98 -2.66
C PHE A 71 -10.20 -2.74 -3.38
N SER A 72 -11.01 -2.95 -4.40
CA SER A 72 -11.81 -1.91 -5.05
C SER A 72 -12.95 -1.47 -4.15
N LEU A 73 -13.13 -0.15 -4.02
CA LEU A 73 -14.27 0.43 -3.30
C LEU A 73 -15.43 0.65 -4.27
N ARG A 74 -16.52 -0.09 -4.07
CA ARG A 74 -17.79 0.10 -4.80
C ARG A 74 -18.80 0.78 -3.90
N HIS A 75 -19.45 1.83 -4.41
CA HIS A 75 -20.54 2.48 -3.70
C HIS A 75 -21.88 1.82 -4.04
N VAL A 76 -22.61 1.35 -3.02
CA VAL A 76 -23.90 0.69 -3.19
C VAL A 76 -24.98 1.52 -2.51
N HIS A 77 -25.98 1.93 -3.29
CA HIS A 77 -27.12 2.71 -2.81
C HIS A 77 -28.23 1.81 -2.28
N CYS A 78 -28.92 2.32 -1.26
CA CYS A 78 -30.04 1.67 -0.62
C CYS A 78 -31.27 2.58 -0.65
N SER A 79 -32.42 2.04 -1.02
CA SER A 79 -33.70 2.75 -0.88
C SER A 79 -34.27 2.68 0.54
N ASN A 80 -33.67 1.88 1.43
CA ASN A 80 -34.09 1.79 2.82
C ASN A 80 -33.45 2.88 3.67
N SER A 81 -34.18 3.34 4.69
CA SER A 81 -33.66 4.27 5.69
C SER A 81 -32.87 3.51 6.75
N ILE A 82 -31.53 3.62 6.71
CA ILE A 82 -30.65 3.04 7.72
C ILE A 82 -30.26 4.15 8.70
N LEU A 83 -30.58 3.97 9.98
CA LEU A 83 -30.26 4.90 11.06
C LEU A 83 -29.15 4.33 11.92
N LEU A 84 -28.05 5.07 12.06
CA LEU A 84 -26.98 4.78 13.00
C LEU A 84 -27.35 5.44 14.32
N VAL A 85 -27.50 4.61 15.35
CA VAL A 85 -27.91 5.03 16.69
C VAL A 85 -26.79 4.86 17.69
N GLN A 86 -26.70 5.78 18.63
CA GLN A 86 -25.82 5.70 19.79
C GLN A 86 -26.66 5.77 21.06
N PRO A 87 -26.28 5.08 22.15
CA PRO A 87 -26.90 5.30 23.45
C PRO A 87 -26.79 6.78 23.86
N SER A 88 -27.88 7.38 24.31
CA SER A 88 -27.87 8.72 24.91
C SER A 88 -27.88 8.59 26.43
N GLU A 89 -26.85 9.13 27.08
CA GLU A 89 -26.82 9.23 28.54
C GLU A 89 -27.92 10.18 29.04
N PRO A 90 -28.52 9.91 30.20
CA PRO A 90 -29.49 10.81 30.79
C PRO A 90 -28.81 12.14 31.14
N PRO A 91 -29.50 13.29 30.95
CA PRO A 91 -28.97 14.57 31.38
C PRO A 91 -28.67 14.54 32.89
N PRO A 92 -27.59 15.21 33.36
CA PRO A 92 -27.32 15.30 34.78
C PRO A 92 -28.52 15.93 35.49
N SER A 93 -28.93 15.35 36.61
CA SER A 93 -30.17 15.63 37.36
C SER A 93 -30.26 17.03 38.00
N ASN A 94 -29.48 18.01 37.53
CA ASN A 94 -29.36 19.36 38.10
C ASN A 94 -29.68 20.44 37.08
N THR A 95 -30.85 20.39 36.44
CA THR A 95 -31.39 21.60 35.80
C THR A 95 -32.87 21.69 36.07
N GLU A 96 -33.21 22.57 37.01
CA GLU A 96 -34.56 23.03 37.25
C GLU A 96 -35.10 23.71 35.98
N GLU A 97 -36.35 23.39 35.65
CA GLU A 97 -37.27 24.22 34.86
C GLU A 97 -36.88 24.58 33.41
N CYS A 98 -37.23 23.70 32.47
CA CYS A 98 -37.72 24.13 31.16
C CYS A 98 -38.86 23.20 30.71
N GLU A 99 -40.08 23.64 30.97
CA GLU A 99 -41.33 23.02 30.53
C GLU A 99 -41.51 23.20 29.01
N GLN A 100 -40.87 22.35 28.22
CA GLN A 100 -41.24 22.16 26.81
C GLN A 100 -41.20 20.67 26.48
N GLN A 101 -42.31 19.96 26.77
CA GLN A 101 -42.68 18.66 26.20
C GLN A 101 -41.57 17.60 26.05
N ALA A 102 -40.52 17.64 26.87
CA ALA A 102 -39.51 16.61 26.93
C ALA A 102 -40.05 15.52 27.84
N PHE A 103 -40.40 14.36 27.26
CA PHE A 103 -40.55 13.12 28.03
C PHE A 103 -39.39 13.04 29.02
N SER A 104 -39.70 12.96 30.31
CA SER A 104 -38.71 12.92 31.38
C SER A 104 -37.80 11.71 31.14
N LEU A 105 -36.63 11.96 30.55
CA LEU A 105 -35.62 10.99 30.14
C LEU A 105 -34.85 10.53 31.39
N THR A 106 -35.53 9.79 32.26
CA THR A 106 -34.91 9.16 33.44
C THR A 106 -34.19 7.85 33.10
N SER A 107 -34.26 7.40 31.84
CA SER A 107 -33.62 6.18 31.34
C SER A 107 -32.70 6.44 30.14
N VAL A 108 -31.72 5.55 29.96
CA VAL A 108 -30.84 5.52 28.79
C VAL A 108 -31.70 5.43 27.52
N GLY A 109 -31.57 6.44 26.66
CA GLY A 109 -32.28 6.54 25.39
C GLY A 109 -31.41 6.13 24.20
N LEU A 110 -31.99 6.17 23.01
CA LEU A 110 -31.30 6.03 21.73
C LEU A 110 -31.32 7.35 20.98
N LYS A 111 -30.18 7.74 20.41
CA LYS A 111 -30.06 8.91 19.55
C LYS A 111 -29.57 8.50 18.17
N ALA A 112 -30.34 8.80 17.12
CA ALA A 112 -29.87 8.66 15.75
C ALA A 112 -28.84 9.74 15.44
N VAL A 113 -27.58 9.34 15.20
CA VAL A 113 -26.43 10.22 14.96
C VAL A 113 -26.10 10.37 13.48
N ALA A 114 -26.51 9.41 12.64
CA ALA A 114 -26.30 9.45 11.20
C ALA A 114 -27.40 8.66 10.47
N THR A 115 -27.75 9.07 9.25
CA THR A 115 -28.58 8.30 8.32
C THR A 115 -27.72 7.86 7.13
N ALA A 116 -27.67 6.56 6.86
CA ALA A 116 -26.91 6.00 5.74
C ALA A 116 -27.86 5.59 4.59
N GLY A 117 -27.77 6.28 3.45
CA GLY A 117 -28.46 5.88 2.21
C GLY A 117 -27.63 4.96 1.31
N SER A 118 -26.47 4.54 1.78
CA SER A 118 -25.49 3.78 1.00
C SER A 118 -24.40 3.19 1.88
N TRP A 119 -23.72 2.17 1.38
CA TRP A 119 -22.49 1.64 1.98
C TRP A 119 -21.39 1.47 0.91
N LEU A 120 -20.17 1.30 1.38
CA LEU A 120 -19.01 0.96 0.57
C LEU A 120 -18.78 -0.55 0.67
N GLU A 121 -18.80 -1.21 -0.48
CA GLU A 121 -18.48 -2.61 -0.64
C GLU A 121 -17.02 -2.76 -1.08
N LEU A 122 -16.38 -3.84 -0.62
CA LEU A 122 -14.98 -4.15 -0.91
C LEU A 122 -14.88 -5.34 -1.84
N ILE A 123 -14.38 -5.11 -3.05
CA ILE A 123 -14.20 -6.14 -4.07
C ILE A 123 -12.70 -6.45 -4.16
N PRO A 124 -12.25 -7.69 -3.91
CA PRO A 124 -10.85 -8.06 -4.11
C PRO A 124 -10.42 -7.82 -5.55
N VAL A 125 -9.27 -7.19 -5.75
CA VAL A 125 -8.69 -6.97 -7.08
C VAL A 125 -7.25 -7.44 -7.07
N THR A 126 -6.84 -8.12 -8.15
CA THR A 126 -5.44 -8.44 -8.44
C THR A 126 -4.95 -7.45 -9.50
N PRO A 127 -4.39 -6.30 -9.11
CA PRO A 127 -3.89 -5.32 -10.06
C PRO A 127 -2.68 -5.87 -10.82
N ASP A 128 -2.59 -5.54 -12.10
CA ASP A 128 -1.39 -5.80 -12.91
C ASP A 128 -0.30 -4.76 -12.60
N CYS A 129 0.27 -4.88 -11.40
CA CYS A 129 1.27 -3.96 -10.88
C CYS A 129 2.49 -3.84 -11.80
N ALA A 130 2.90 -4.94 -12.43
CA ALA A 130 4.07 -4.96 -13.31
C ALA A 130 3.85 -4.07 -14.53
N ASN A 131 2.71 -4.19 -15.21
CA ASN A 131 2.40 -3.34 -16.36
C ASN A 131 2.22 -1.85 -15.97
N ILE A 132 1.62 -1.58 -14.80
CA ILE A 132 1.49 -0.20 -14.30
C ILE A 132 2.88 0.39 -14.00
N LEU A 133 3.77 -0.37 -13.37
CA LEU A 133 5.13 0.06 -13.08
C LEU A 133 5.94 0.29 -14.36
N GLN A 134 5.86 -0.62 -15.34
CA GLN A 134 6.56 -0.48 -16.62
C GLN A 134 6.22 0.82 -17.35
N GLY A 135 4.99 1.32 -17.22
CA GLY A 135 4.57 2.60 -17.79
C GLY A 135 5.04 3.83 -17.01
N ARG A 136 5.49 3.67 -15.76
CA ARG A 136 5.90 4.77 -14.87
C ARG A 136 7.41 4.88 -14.66
N ILE A 137 8.17 3.80 -14.84
CA ILE A 137 9.63 3.79 -14.65
C ILE A 137 10.39 3.72 -15.98
N PRO A 138 11.43 4.55 -16.20
CA PRO A 138 12.24 4.51 -17.40
C PRO A 138 13.14 3.27 -17.45
N VAL A 139 13.57 2.94 -18.66
CA VAL A 139 14.55 1.87 -18.91
C VAL A 139 15.95 2.41 -18.72
N TYR A 140 16.73 1.74 -17.88
CA TYR A 140 18.14 2.01 -17.66
C TYR A 140 18.98 1.21 -18.66
N HIS A 141 19.84 1.92 -19.39
CA HIS A 141 20.64 1.37 -20.49
C HIS A 141 22.13 1.21 -20.17
N GLY A 142 22.59 1.69 -19.02
CA GLY A 142 23.94 1.42 -18.52
C GLY A 142 24.57 2.63 -17.82
N TRP A 143 25.81 2.42 -17.39
CA TRP A 143 26.65 3.35 -16.63
C TRP A 143 27.87 3.86 -17.43
N THR A 144 27.94 3.57 -18.73
CA THR A 144 29.04 4.04 -19.59
C THR A 144 28.67 5.33 -20.30
N GLU A 145 29.66 6.14 -20.69
CA GLU A 145 29.45 7.41 -21.41
C GLU A 145 28.60 7.26 -22.69
N ASP A 146 28.65 6.09 -23.34
CA ASP A 146 27.84 5.77 -24.53
C ASP A 146 26.38 5.40 -24.23
N ALA A 147 26.02 5.20 -22.96
CA ALA A 147 24.66 4.82 -22.58
C ALA A 147 23.72 6.03 -22.68
N PRO A 148 22.52 5.87 -23.26
CA PRO A 148 21.56 6.95 -23.33
C PRO A 148 21.18 7.37 -21.90
N ALA A 149 21.30 8.67 -21.63
CA ALA A 149 20.95 9.26 -20.35
C ALA A 149 19.48 8.98 -20.02
N LEU A 150 19.19 8.76 -18.73
CA LEU A 150 17.82 8.70 -18.25
C LEU A 150 17.09 10.01 -18.59
N PRO A 151 15.78 9.95 -18.90
CA PRO A 151 15.02 11.17 -19.17
C PRO A 151 15.14 12.10 -17.97
N ALA A 152 15.67 13.30 -18.22
CA ALA A 152 15.76 14.37 -17.22
C ALA A 152 14.32 14.76 -16.83
N THR A 153 13.86 14.20 -15.72
CA THR A 153 12.55 14.51 -15.15
C THR A 153 12.78 15.55 -14.07
N GLU A 154 12.01 16.64 -14.06
CA GLU A 154 12.21 17.75 -13.11
C GLU A 154 12.18 17.30 -11.64
N GLU A 155 11.52 16.18 -11.35
CA GLU A 155 11.57 15.52 -10.04
C GLU A 155 11.91 14.03 -10.19
N PRO A 156 13.00 13.55 -9.55
CA PRO A 156 13.32 12.13 -9.54
C PRO A 156 12.20 11.37 -8.83
N THR A 157 11.64 10.36 -9.49
CA THR A 157 10.58 9.55 -8.89
C THR A 157 11.22 8.41 -8.11
N SER A 158 11.22 8.51 -6.79
CA SER A 158 11.69 7.43 -5.90
C SER A 158 10.67 6.30 -5.80
N ARG A 159 11.12 5.12 -5.38
CA ARG A 159 10.31 3.95 -5.02
C ARG A 159 9.22 4.31 -4.02
N ALA A 160 9.55 5.09 -2.99
CA ALA A 160 8.58 5.53 -1.98
C ALA A 160 7.47 6.39 -2.61
N ARG A 161 7.84 7.31 -3.52
CA ARG A 161 6.89 8.17 -4.21
C ARG A 161 6.02 7.39 -5.20
N LEU A 162 6.59 6.41 -5.89
CA LEU A 162 5.83 5.49 -6.75
C LEU A 162 4.79 4.72 -5.93
N LEU A 163 5.21 4.12 -4.81
CA LEU A 163 4.34 3.33 -3.94
C LEU A 163 3.16 4.14 -3.37
N ASP A 164 3.38 5.42 -3.05
CA ASP A 164 2.33 6.31 -2.56
C ASP A 164 1.35 6.71 -3.67
N SER A 165 1.87 6.96 -4.87
CA SER A 165 1.09 7.37 -6.05
C SER A 165 0.33 6.23 -6.76
N MET A 166 0.56 4.97 -6.36
CA MET A 166 -0.03 3.80 -6.99
C MET A 166 -1.16 3.20 -6.15
N PRO A 167 -2.32 2.89 -6.76
CA PRO A 167 -3.46 2.31 -6.07
C PRO A 167 -3.27 0.79 -5.86
N VAL A 168 -2.19 0.39 -5.20
CA VAL A 168 -1.82 -1.01 -4.94
C VAL A 168 -1.26 -1.18 -3.53
N SER A 169 -1.32 -2.41 -3.02
CA SER A 169 -0.77 -2.78 -1.71
C SER A 169 0.76 -2.81 -1.74
N ASP A 170 1.36 -2.70 -0.55
CA ASP A 170 2.81 -2.62 -0.40
C ASP A 170 3.49 -3.95 -0.81
N ALA A 171 2.85 -5.11 -0.56
CA ALA A 171 3.35 -6.41 -0.99
C ALA A 171 3.21 -6.66 -2.50
N GLU A 172 2.09 -6.28 -3.11
CA GLU A 172 1.88 -6.43 -4.56
C GLU A 172 2.84 -5.52 -5.33
N PHE A 173 3.08 -4.30 -4.83
CA PHE A 173 4.09 -3.40 -5.36
C PHE A 173 5.49 -4.01 -5.27
N SER A 174 5.86 -4.55 -4.10
CA SER A 174 7.21 -5.12 -3.90
C SER A 174 7.44 -6.34 -4.78
N THR A 175 6.45 -7.24 -4.87
CA THR A 175 6.52 -8.40 -5.78
C THR A 175 6.72 -7.97 -7.23
N ALA A 176 6.00 -6.94 -7.69
CA ALA A 176 6.13 -6.45 -9.06
C ALA A 176 7.43 -5.67 -9.30
N TRP A 177 7.91 -4.95 -8.28
CA TRP A 177 9.20 -4.26 -8.29
C TRP A 177 10.34 -5.26 -8.49
N ASP A 178 10.33 -6.34 -7.72
CA ASP A 178 11.32 -7.42 -7.78
C ASP A 178 11.21 -8.18 -9.12
N ALA A 179 10.00 -8.46 -9.60
CA ALA A 179 9.79 -9.12 -10.90
C ALA A 179 10.31 -8.31 -12.10
N LEU A 180 10.34 -6.98 -11.99
CA LEU A 180 10.90 -6.09 -13.02
C LEU A 180 12.38 -5.82 -12.84
N LEU A 181 13.00 -6.38 -11.79
CA LEU A 181 14.36 -6.06 -11.38
C LEU A 181 14.56 -4.54 -11.24
N ALA A 182 13.52 -3.83 -10.77
CA ALA A 182 13.57 -2.39 -10.61
C ALA A 182 14.52 -2.02 -9.46
N PHE A 183 15.22 -0.90 -9.61
CA PHE A 183 16.16 -0.40 -8.60
C PHE A 183 16.15 1.13 -8.58
N GLU A 184 16.68 1.71 -7.51
CA GLU A 184 16.96 3.15 -7.42
C GLU A 184 18.42 3.42 -7.76
N THR A 185 18.67 4.39 -8.63
CA THR A 185 20.03 4.89 -8.90
C THR A 185 20.56 5.67 -7.69
N ASN A 186 21.87 5.97 -7.69
CA ASN A 186 22.49 6.81 -6.66
C ASN A 186 21.85 8.21 -6.56
N ASP A 187 21.25 8.68 -7.67
CA ASP A 187 20.51 9.96 -7.74
C ASP A 187 19.05 9.85 -7.23
N GLY A 188 18.63 8.67 -6.74
CA GLY A 188 17.29 8.43 -6.21
C GLY A 188 16.21 8.22 -7.27
N VAL A 189 16.59 7.94 -8.53
CA VAL A 189 15.65 7.69 -9.63
C VAL A 189 15.31 6.20 -9.69
N ALA A 190 14.02 5.87 -9.59
CA ALA A 190 13.52 4.53 -9.84
C ALA A 190 13.61 4.19 -11.34
N CYS A 191 14.26 3.09 -11.68
CA CYS A 191 14.38 2.63 -13.06
C CYS A 191 14.37 1.10 -13.14
N ARG A 192 14.18 0.58 -14.36
CA ARG A 192 14.30 -0.86 -14.66
C ARG A 192 15.47 -1.11 -15.61
N PRO A 193 16.33 -2.10 -15.37
CA PRO A 193 17.44 -2.38 -16.25
C PRO A 193 16.94 -2.99 -17.56
N SER A 194 17.62 -2.65 -18.66
CA SER A 194 17.50 -3.40 -19.91
C SER A 194 18.22 -4.74 -19.81
N THR A 195 17.83 -5.72 -20.63
CA THR A 195 18.47 -7.05 -20.65
C THR A 195 19.98 -6.98 -20.91
N SER A 196 20.42 -6.03 -21.75
CA SER A 196 21.84 -5.80 -22.02
C SER A 196 22.60 -5.34 -20.77
N VAL A 197 21.99 -4.49 -19.94
CA VAL A 197 22.56 -4.02 -18.68
C VAL A 197 22.69 -5.16 -17.68
N ILE A 198 21.66 -6.01 -17.57
CA ILE A 198 21.71 -7.18 -16.69
C ILE A 198 22.90 -8.05 -17.07
N LEU A 199 23.02 -8.42 -18.35
CA LEU A 199 24.13 -9.25 -18.84
C LEU A 199 25.50 -8.59 -18.64
N LYS A 200 25.59 -7.27 -18.86
CA LYS A 200 26.82 -6.51 -18.63
C LYS A 200 27.21 -6.52 -17.16
N THR A 201 26.24 -6.37 -16.26
CA THR A 201 26.47 -6.39 -14.80
C THR A 201 26.98 -7.76 -14.36
N ILE A 202 26.36 -8.83 -14.85
CA ILE A 202 26.81 -10.21 -14.57
C ILE A 202 28.23 -10.45 -15.08
N THR A 203 28.53 -9.97 -16.28
CA THR A 203 29.87 -10.10 -16.88
C THR A 203 30.91 -9.38 -16.05
N GLU A 204 30.60 -8.18 -15.57
CA GLU A 204 31.51 -7.39 -14.73
C GLU A 204 31.73 -8.02 -13.35
N ILE A 205 30.66 -8.51 -12.71
CA ILE A 205 30.74 -9.25 -11.44
C ILE A 205 31.67 -10.46 -11.60
N ASN A 206 31.50 -11.26 -12.66
CA ASN A 206 32.34 -12.43 -12.90
C ASN A 206 33.79 -12.07 -13.21
N THR A 207 34.01 -11.00 -13.98
CA THR A 207 35.36 -10.54 -14.35
C THR A 207 36.11 -10.04 -13.13
N SER A 208 35.47 -9.23 -12.29
CA SER A 208 36.04 -8.69 -11.05
C SER A 208 36.28 -9.78 -10.03
N ALA A 209 35.33 -10.70 -9.85
CA ALA A 209 35.52 -11.87 -8.98
C ALA A 209 36.70 -12.75 -9.44
N THR A 210 36.90 -12.91 -10.76
CA THR A 210 38.05 -13.66 -11.29
C THR A 210 39.37 -12.91 -11.05
N ALA A 211 39.38 -11.59 -11.22
CA ALA A 211 40.56 -10.76 -11.00
C ALA A 211 41.01 -10.77 -9.53
N GLU A 212 40.07 -10.70 -8.59
CA GLU A 212 40.35 -10.72 -7.15
C GLU A 212 40.46 -12.13 -6.56
N SER A 213 40.30 -13.18 -7.39
CA SER A 213 40.22 -14.57 -6.93
C SER A 213 39.12 -14.81 -5.87
N PHE A 214 38.01 -14.07 -5.99
CA PHE A 214 36.83 -14.18 -5.13
C PHE A 214 35.93 -15.34 -5.55
N SER A 215 35.56 -16.20 -4.60
CA SER A 215 34.76 -17.39 -4.87
C SER A 215 33.26 -17.12 -4.75
N LEU A 216 32.59 -16.87 -5.89
CA LEU A 216 31.13 -16.72 -5.96
C LEU A 216 30.36 -18.03 -5.73
N SER A 217 31.04 -19.18 -5.82
CA SER A 217 30.48 -20.51 -5.64
C SER A 217 30.72 -21.10 -4.24
N SER A 218 31.19 -20.29 -3.28
CA SER A 218 31.45 -20.78 -1.92
C SER A 218 30.18 -21.30 -1.26
N SER A 219 30.29 -22.44 -0.56
CA SER A 219 29.17 -23.02 0.19
C SER A 219 28.72 -22.16 1.37
N SER A 220 29.59 -21.27 1.85
CA SER A 220 29.29 -20.30 2.92
C SER A 220 28.48 -19.08 2.43
N GLY A 221 28.27 -18.94 1.12
CA GLY A 221 27.70 -17.74 0.51
C GLY A 221 28.68 -16.56 0.47
N PHE A 222 28.20 -15.45 -0.08
CA PHE A 222 28.89 -14.16 -0.17
C PHE A 222 27.94 -13.01 0.14
N THR A 223 28.46 -11.85 0.55
CA THR A 223 27.66 -10.65 0.84
C THR A 223 27.63 -9.70 -0.35
N VAL A 224 26.55 -8.92 -0.48
CA VAL A 224 26.43 -7.88 -1.53
C VAL A 224 27.51 -6.81 -1.33
N SER A 225 27.84 -6.47 -0.08
CA SER A 225 28.90 -5.51 0.24
C SER A 225 30.28 -5.96 -0.22
N ALA A 226 30.60 -7.25 -0.14
CA ALA A 226 31.85 -7.79 -0.68
C ALA A 226 31.89 -7.62 -2.21
N VAL A 227 30.80 -7.93 -2.90
CA VAL A 227 30.72 -7.76 -4.37
C VAL A 227 30.83 -6.30 -4.78
N LEU A 228 30.17 -5.40 -4.06
CA LEU A 228 30.29 -3.96 -4.30
C LEU A 228 31.72 -3.46 -4.06
N GLY A 229 32.42 -3.97 -3.04
CA GLY A 229 33.82 -3.63 -2.78
C GLY A 229 34.76 -4.04 -3.93
N MET A 230 34.49 -5.16 -4.61
CA MET A 230 35.25 -5.57 -5.80
C MET A 230 34.95 -4.71 -7.03
N LEU A 231 33.81 -4.03 -7.03
CA LEU A 231 33.32 -3.21 -8.13
C LEU A 231 33.55 -1.72 -7.90
N ASP A 232 34.35 -1.32 -6.90
CA ASP A 232 34.55 0.11 -6.56
C ASP A 232 35.12 0.92 -7.73
N ASP A 233 35.88 0.27 -8.62
CA ASP A 233 36.42 0.86 -9.86
C ASP A 233 35.37 1.00 -10.98
N ALA A 234 34.27 0.24 -10.90
CA ALA A 234 33.19 0.27 -11.87
C ALA A 234 32.08 1.17 -11.32
N GLU A 235 31.72 2.26 -12.03
CA GLU A 235 30.66 3.21 -11.65
C GLU A 235 29.23 2.61 -11.72
N ILE A 236 29.05 1.39 -11.23
CA ILE A 236 27.80 0.62 -11.27
C ILE A 236 26.94 1.03 -10.09
N PRO A 237 25.65 1.36 -10.30
CA PRO A 237 24.73 1.62 -9.20
C PRO A 237 24.61 0.42 -8.25
N ALA A 238 24.78 0.64 -6.95
CA ALA A 238 24.71 -0.43 -5.96
C ALA A 238 23.36 -1.17 -5.97
N GLY A 239 22.27 -0.43 -6.20
CA GLY A 239 20.92 -0.98 -6.34
C GLY A 239 20.80 -1.98 -7.50
N LEU A 240 21.51 -1.76 -8.61
CA LEU A 240 21.51 -2.66 -9.76
C LEU A 240 22.22 -3.98 -9.41
N VAL A 241 23.38 -3.92 -8.76
CA VAL A 241 24.13 -5.10 -8.33
C VAL A 241 23.31 -5.93 -7.35
N SER A 242 22.70 -5.29 -6.35
CA SER A 242 21.85 -5.97 -5.37
C SER A 242 20.68 -6.70 -6.02
N VAL A 243 20.03 -6.09 -7.01
CA VAL A 243 18.87 -6.68 -7.68
C VAL A 243 19.26 -7.80 -8.64
N VAL A 244 20.39 -7.67 -9.35
CA VAL A 244 20.92 -8.74 -10.20
C VAL A 244 21.35 -9.95 -9.37
N ILE A 245 22.02 -9.73 -8.24
CA ILE A 245 22.36 -10.80 -7.28
C ILE A 245 21.07 -11.45 -6.78
N GLY A 246 20.08 -10.67 -6.34
CA GLY A 246 18.80 -11.19 -5.86
C GLY A 246 18.02 -11.98 -6.91
N SER A 247 18.22 -11.72 -8.20
CA SER A 247 17.63 -12.48 -9.29
C SER A 247 18.32 -13.81 -9.58
N MET A 248 19.61 -13.92 -9.26
CA MET A 248 20.45 -15.06 -9.64
C MET A 248 20.86 -15.94 -8.45
N CYS A 249 20.67 -15.43 -7.24
CA CYS A 249 21.13 -16.04 -6.01
C CYS A 249 19.98 -16.21 -5.04
N ASP A 250 20.04 -17.28 -4.26
CA ASP A 250 19.13 -17.52 -3.15
C ASP A 250 19.77 -17.00 -1.86
N ARG A 251 18.96 -16.45 -0.95
CA ARG A 251 19.42 -16.08 0.38
C ARG A 251 19.72 -17.34 1.20
N VAL A 252 20.81 -17.30 1.97
CA VAL A 252 21.21 -18.37 2.87
C VAL A 252 20.62 -18.08 4.25
N ASP A 253 19.52 -18.75 4.61
CA ASP A 253 18.82 -18.51 5.88
C ASP A 253 19.60 -18.94 7.14
N GLU A 254 20.69 -19.71 6.98
CA GLU A 254 21.48 -20.28 8.09
C GLU A 254 22.79 -19.54 8.41
N SER A 255 23.08 -18.40 7.76
CA SER A 255 24.33 -17.65 8.03
C SER A 255 24.23 -16.79 9.30
N MET A 256 25.29 -16.77 10.11
CA MET A 256 25.43 -15.81 11.22
C MET A 256 25.60 -14.36 10.76
N GLU A 257 25.94 -14.17 9.49
CA GLU A 257 25.96 -12.87 8.82
C GLU A 257 24.60 -12.70 8.15
N ASP A 258 23.78 -11.78 8.68
CA ASP A 258 22.55 -11.33 8.03
C ASP A 258 22.94 -10.88 6.59
N GLU A 259 22.36 -11.52 5.56
CA GLU A 259 22.56 -11.23 4.13
C GLU A 259 23.65 -12.01 3.34
N ALA A 260 23.92 -13.27 3.66
CA ALA A 260 24.67 -14.14 2.75
C ALA A 260 23.80 -14.63 1.56
N TRP A 261 24.37 -14.58 0.36
CA TRP A 261 23.76 -15.02 -0.90
C TRP A 261 24.55 -16.18 -1.51
N ARG A 262 23.84 -17.08 -2.19
CA ARG A 262 24.45 -18.19 -2.92
C ARG A 262 23.87 -18.27 -4.31
N LEU A 263 24.72 -18.45 -5.32
CA LEU A 263 24.28 -18.66 -6.70
C LEU A 263 23.26 -19.80 -6.77
N ASN A 264 22.15 -19.54 -7.45
CA ASN A 264 21.13 -20.53 -7.74
C ASN A 264 21.69 -21.51 -8.77
N THR A 265 22.40 -22.53 -8.28
CA THR A 265 22.86 -23.65 -9.09
C THR A 265 21.69 -24.61 -9.22
N GLY A 266 20.73 -24.29 -10.08
CA GLY A 266 19.62 -25.19 -10.38
C GLY A 266 20.13 -26.58 -10.76
N VAL A 267 19.95 -27.54 -9.85
CA VAL A 267 20.04 -28.98 -10.08
C VAL A 267 18.76 -29.60 -9.53
#